data_AF-A0A7Y5H3W9-F1
#
_entry.id   AF-A0A7Y5H3W9-F1
#
_cell.length_a   1.000
_cell.length_b   1.000
_cell.length_c   1.000
_cell.angle_alpha   90.00
_cell.angle_beta   90.00
_cell.angle_gamma   90.00
#
_symmetry.space_group_name_H-M   'P 1'
#
loop_
_entity.id
_entity.type
_entity.pdbx_description
1 polymer ?
#
loop_
_entity_poly.entity_id
_entity_poly.type
_entity_poly.pdbx_seq_one_letter_code
_entity_poly.pdbx_strand_id
1 'polypeptide(L)'
;MKKVSTILTRHPQGKQGVRIDKSKYDMIRGFILSTLKERGPMPFEELTDYAVKILSSDFEGSVVWYIVTVKLDLEARKLIIRLPRKSPQWISLS
;
A
#
# COMPACT_ATOMS: atom_id res chain seq x y z
N MET A 1 -15.39 -8.97 24.05
CA MET A 1 -15.36 -8.05 22.89
C MET A 1 -13.96 -8.09 22.29
N LYS A 2 -13.78 -8.45 21.00
CA LYS A 2 -12.46 -8.34 20.35
C LYS A 2 -12.12 -6.86 20.23
N LYS A 3 -11.00 -6.44 20.81
CA LYS A 3 -10.50 -5.06 20.71
C LYS A 3 -10.09 -4.85 19.25
N VAL A 4 -10.86 -4.07 18.49
CA VAL A 4 -10.54 -3.73 17.11
C VAL A 4 -9.28 -2.86 17.14
N SER A 5 -8.16 -3.42 16.69
CA SER A 5 -6.89 -2.70 16.63
C SER A 5 -6.88 -1.84 15.37
N THR A 6 -6.57 -0.56 15.50
CA THR A 6 -6.47 0.37 14.37
C THR A 6 -5.09 1.00 14.32
N ILE A 7 -4.71 1.47 13.13
CA ILE A 7 -3.49 2.23 12.89
C ILE A 7 -3.85 3.56 12.24
N LEU A 8 -3.22 4.64 12.69
CA LEU A 8 -3.25 5.93 12.00
C LEU A 8 -2.14 5.96 10.95
N THR A 9 -2.51 6.09 9.68
CA THR A 9 -1.54 6.20 8.59
C THR A 9 -0.85 7.57 8.58
N ARG A 10 0.29 7.65 7.90
CA ARG A 10 1.04 8.88 7.62
C ARG A 10 0.92 9.23 6.14
N HIS A 11 1.01 10.51 5.82
CA HIS A 11 1.11 10.97 4.45
C HIS A 11 2.50 11.60 4.22
N PRO A 12 3.18 11.34 3.09
CA PRO A 12 4.57 11.79 2.88
C PRO A 12 4.68 13.32 2.82
N GLN A 13 3.59 14.00 2.45
CA GLN A 13 3.49 15.47 2.43
C GLN A 13 2.95 16.08 3.75
N GLY A 14 2.91 15.31 4.85
CA GLY A 14 2.43 15.82 6.15
C GLY A 14 0.92 16.01 6.27
N LYS A 15 0.13 15.60 5.27
CA LYS A 15 -1.34 15.61 5.33
C LYS A 15 -1.84 14.64 6.41
N GLN A 16 -3.03 14.90 6.94
CA GLN A 16 -3.68 14.01 7.88
C GLN A 16 -3.93 12.63 7.25
N GLY A 17 -3.47 11.58 7.92
CA GLY A 17 -3.74 10.21 7.52
C GLY A 17 -5.12 9.72 7.98
N VAL A 18 -5.40 8.47 7.67
CA VAL A 18 -6.68 7.81 7.94
C VAL A 18 -6.46 6.73 9.00
N ARG A 19 -7.44 6.56 9.91
CA ARG A 19 -7.45 5.38 10.80
C ARG A 19 -8.00 4.19 10.04
N ILE A 20 -7.23 3.11 10.01
CA ILE A 20 -7.57 1.86 9.32
C ILE A 20 -7.53 0.72 10.32
N ASP A 21 -8.40 -0.29 10.13
CA ASP A 21 -8.26 -1.57 10.80
C ASP A 21 -6.86 -2.16 10.56
N LYS A 22 -6.20 -2.58 11.64
CA LYS A 22 -4.82 -3.02 11.60
C LYS A 22 -4.65 -4.27 10.74
N SER A 23 -5.61 -5.19 10.73
CA SER A 23 -5.52 -6.40 9.92
C SER A 23 -5.58 -6.10 8.42
N LYS A 24 -6.48 -5.19 8.00
CA LYS A 24 -6.55 -4.72 6.61
C LYS A 24 -5.28 -3.97 6.19
N TYR A 25 -4.75 -3.12 7.08
CA TYR A 25 -3.47 -2.46 6.84
C TYR A 25 -2.33 -3.47 6.68
N ASP A 26 -2.20 -4.43 7.61
CA ASP A 26 -1.09 -5.38 7.61
C ASP A 26 -1.15 -6.32 6.39
N MET A 27 -2.35 -6.72 5.95
CA MET A 27 -2.55 -7.50 4.72
C MET A 27 -2.07 -6.73 3.48
N ILE A 28 -2.51 -5.48 3.32
CA ILE A 28 -2.16 -4.66 2.16
C ILE A 28 -0.67 -4.28 2.18
N ARG A 29 -0.14 -3.92 3.36
CA ARG A 29 1.29 -3.67 3.56
C ARG A 29 2.11 -4.90 3.19
N GLY A 30 1.71 -6.08 3.67
CA GLY A 30 2.37 -7.35 3.38
C GLY A 30 2.41 -7.60 1.88
N PHE A 31 1.27 -7.48 1.20
CA PHE A 31 1.14 -7.65 -0.24
C PHE A 31 2.06 -6.72 -1.04
N ILE A 32 2.08 -5.42 -0.72
CA ILE A 32 2.94 -4.45 -1.44
C ILE A 32 4.41 -4.82 -1.28
N LEU A 33 4.86 -5.06 -0.04
CA LEU A 33 6.27 -5.32 0.25
C LEU A 33 6.74 -6.66 -0.32
N SER A 34 5.91 -7.71 -0.24
CA SER A 34 6.25 -9.01 -0.84
C SER A 34 6.30 -8.93 -2.36
N THR A 35 5.34 -8.25 -2.99
CA THR A 35 5.30 -8.11 -4.45
C THR A 35 6.54 -7.38 -4.96
N LEU A 36 6.93 -6.26 -4.34
CA LEU A 36 8.14 -5.54 -4.74
C LEU A 36 9.43 -6.32 -4.44
N LYS A 37 9.44 -7.14 -3.38
CA LYS A 37 10.58 -8.01 -3.06
C LYS A 37 10.76 -9.13 -4.10
N GLU A 38 9.66 -9.72 -4.55
CA GLU A 38 9.66 -10.87 -5.46
C GLU A 38 9.82 -10.46 -6.93
N ARG A 39 9.17 -9.37 -7.34
CA ARG A 39 9.10 -8.93 -8.74
C ARG A 39 10.04 -7.77 -9.05
N GLY A 40 10.60 -7.12 -8.03
CA GLY A 40 11.42 -5.93 -8.16
C GLY A 40 10.60 -4.65 -8.38
N PRO A 41 11.26 -3.55 -8.76
CA PRO A 41 10.59 -2.28 -9.06
C PRO A 41 9.58 -2.43 -10.20
N MET A 42 8.40 -1.84 -10.05
CA MET A 42 7.33 -1.95 -11.04
C MET A 42 6.48 -0.67 -11.15
N PRO A 43 5.70 -0.50 -12.23
CA PRO A 43 4.68 0.54 -12.32
C PRO A 43 3.62 0.40 -11.22
N PHE A 44 3.19 1.53 -10.67
CA PHE A 44 2.15 1.54 -9.62
C PHE A 44 0.83 0.97 -10.13
N GLU A 45 0.48 1.24 -11.39
CA GLU A 45 -0.72 0.71 -12.05
C GLU A 45 -0.70 -0.82 -12.12
N GLU A 46 0.42 -1.42 -12.53
CA GLU A 46 0.59 -2.87 -12.54
C GLU A 46 0.47 -3.48 -11.14
N LEU A 47 0.99 -2.81 -10.10
CA LEU A 47 0.83 -3.27 -8.72
C LEU A 47 -0.65 -3.24 -8.30
N THR A 48 -1.38 -2.18 -8.64
CA THR A 48 -2.80 -2.06 -8.30
C THR A 48 -3.65 -3.09 -9.04
N ASP A 49 -3.41 -3.32 -10.32
CA ASP A 49 -4.14 -4.33 -11.11
C ASP A 49 -3.88 -5.73 -10.57
N TYR A 50 -2.62 -6.01 -10.22
CA TYR A 50 -2.25 -7.26 -9.59
C TYR A 50 -2.92 -7.44 -8.22
N ALA A 51 -2.98 -6.38 -7.40
CA ALA A 51 -3.67 -6.39 -6.12
C ALA A 51 -5.17 -6.70 -6.28
N VAL A 52 -5.85 -6.05 -7.22
CA VAL A 52 -7.27 -6.31 -7.51
C VAL A 52 -7.47 -7.76 -7.91
N LYS A 53 -6.61 -8.31 -8.79
CA LYS A 53 -6.72 -9.71 -9.22
C LYS A 53 -6.55 -10.71 -8.07
N ILE A 54 -5.66 -10.44 -7.12
CA ILE A 54 -5.30 -11.39 -6.06
C ILE A 54 -6.18 -11.24 -4.81
N LEU A 55 -6.58 -10.01 -4.45
CA LEU A 55 -7.19 -9.74 -3.15
C LEU A 55 -8.72 -9.58 -3.20
N SER A 56 -9.32 -9.32 -4.36
CA SER A 56 -10.74 -8.94 -4.42
C SER A 56 -11.72 -10.01 -3.93
N SER A 57 -11.35 -11.29 -3.95
CA SER A 57 -12.17 -12.39 -3.42
C SER A 57 -12.26 -12.40 -1.90
N ASP A 58 -11.18 -12.02 -1.23
CA ASP A 58 -11.00 -12.23 0.22
C ASP A 58 -10.90 -10.92 1.00
N PHE A 59 -10.99 -9.78 0.31
CA PHE A 59 -10.82 -8.46 0.90
C PHE A 59 -12.15 -7.69 0.98
N GLU A 60 -12.59 -7.40 2.20
CA GLU A 60 -13.74 -6.53 2.42
C GLU A 60 -13.37 -5.04 2.26
N GLY A 61 -13.77 -4.45 1.14
CA GLY A 61 -13.63 -3.01 0.86
C GLY A 61 -12.93 -2.73 -0.47
N SER A 62 -12.68 -1.45 -0.77
CA SER A 62 -12.01 -1.06 -2.02
C SER A 62 -10.51 -1.34 -1.97
N VAL A 63 -10.06 -2.44 -2.57
CA VAL A 63 -8.64 -2.82 -2.66
C VAL A 63 -7.77 -1.65 -3.15
N VAL A 64 -8.21 -0.94 -4.20
CA VAL A 64 -7.48 0.21 -4.77
C VAL A 64 -7.33 1.34 -3.75
N TRP A 65 -8.39 1.71 -3.02
CA TRP A 65 -8.31 2.76 -1.99
C TRP A 65 -7.34 2.39 -0.86
N TYR A 66 -7.38 1.13 -0.42
CA TYR A 66 -6.46 0.64 0.59
C TYR A 66 -5.01 0.62 0.09
N ILE A 67 -4.77 0.17 -1.15
CA ILE A 67 -3.43 0.20 -1.77
C ILE A 67 -2.91 1.63 -1.81
N VAL A 68 -3.69 2.60 -2.30
CA VAL A 68 -3.27 4.02 -2.36
C VAL A 68 -2.94 4.55 -0.95
N THR A 69 -3.81 4.28 0.02
CA THR A 69 -3.64 4.82 1.39
C THR A 69 -2.43 4.20 2.09
N VAL A 70 -2.25 2.88 1.99
CA VAL A 70 -1.12 2.19 2.59
C VAL A 70 0.18 2.55 1.87
N LYS A 71 0.18 2.64 0.53
CA LYS A 71 1.33 3.06 -0.26
C LYS A 71 1.85 4.44 0.17
N LEU A 72 0.97 5.42 0.39
CA LEU A 72 1.37 6.72 0.94
C LEU A 72 2.00 6.60 2.33
N ASP A 73 1.44 5.77 3.20
CA ASP A 73 2.02 5.51 4.53
C ASP A 73 3.40 4.85 4.45
N LEU A 74 3.59 3.89 3.54
CA LEU A 74 4.89 3.24 3.31
C LEU A 74 5.93 4.22 2.76
N GLU A 75 5.54 5.14 1.88
CA GLU A 75 6.41 6.23 1.42
C GLU A 75 6.79 7.16 2.58
N ALA A 76 5.82 7.57 3.40
CA ALA A 76 6.04 8.42 4.56
C ALA A 76 6.95 7.75 5.63
N ARG A 77 6.94 6.42 5.68
CA ARG A 77 7.78 5.60 6.56
C ARG A 77 9.11 5.19 5.92
N LYS A 78 9.40 5.58 4.68
CA LYS A 78 10.62 5.24 3.94
C LYS A 78 10.81 3.73 3.77
N LEU A 79 9.71 2.99 3.58
CA LEU A 79 9.74 1.56 3.27
C LEU A 79 9.73 1.31 1.76
N ILE A 80 9.14 2.24 1.01
CA ILE A 80 9.15 2.26 -0.45
C ILE A 80 9.47 3.66 -0.93
N ILE A 81 9.97 3.77 -2.16
CA ILE A 81 10.29 5.02 -2.83
C ILE A 81 9.60 5.09 -4.19
N ARG A 82 9.32 6.32 -4.63
CA ARG A 82 8.97 6.60 -6.04
C ARG A 82 10.25 6.79 -6.83
N LEU A 83 10.38 6.08 -7.95
CA LEU A 83 11.53 6.32 -8.82
C LEU A 83 11.34 7.65 -9.57
N PRO A 84 12.31 8.59 -9.49
CA PRO A 84 12.19 9.88 -10.15
C PRO A 84 12.21 9.72 -11.68
N ARG A 85 11.54 10.65 -12.37
CA ARG A 85 11.54 10.77 -13.84
C ARG A 85 11.02 9.54 -14.61
N LYS A 86 10.18 8.70 -13.98
CA LYS A 86 9.46 7.62 -14.67
C LYS A 86 7.97 7.94 -14.74
N SER A 87 7.42 7.89 -15.96
CA SER A 87 5.98 7.93 -16.27
C SER A 87 5.61 6.65 -17.03
N PRO A 88 4.57 5.89 -16.63
CA PRO A 88 3.75 6.07 -15.42
C PRO A 88 4.60 5.97 -14.13
N GLN A 89 4.03 6.23 -12.96
CA GLN A 89 4.77 6.23 -11.70
C GLN A 89 5.34 4.83 -11.39
N TRP A 90 6.64 4.73 -11.13
CA TRP A 90 7.28 3.51 -10.65
C TRP A 90 7.55 3.56 -9.15
N ILE A 91 7.47 2.40 -8.52
CA ILE A 91 7.74 2.19 -7.10
C ILE A 91 8.75 1.07 -6.88
N SER A 92 9.54 1.20 -5.84
CA SER A 92 10.57 0.23 -5.41
C SER A 92 10.61 0.17 -3.89
N LEU A 93 11.17 -0.91 -3.34
CA LEU A 93 11.65 -0.89 -1.96
C LEU A 93 12.69 0.23 -1.78
N SER A 94 12.68 0.86 -0.61
CA SER A 94 13.63 1.94 -0.25
C SER A 94 15.03 1.42 0.04
#